data_AF-A0A7X5CZZ2-F1
#
_entry.id   AF-A0A7X5CZZ2-F1
#
_cell.length_a   1.000
_cell.length_b   1.000
_cell.length_c   1.000
_cell.angle_alpha   90.00
_cell.angle_beta   90.00
_cell.angle_gamma   90.00
#
_symmetry.space_group_name_H-M   'P 1'
#
loop_
_entity.id
_entity.type
_entity.pdbx_description
1 polymer ?
#
loop_
_entity_poly.entity_id
_entity_poly.type
_entity_poly.pdbx_seq_one_letter_code
_entity_poly.pdbx_strand_id
1 'polypeptide(L)'
;MKKTVIVLSIALLTGVMGNTAYAHTNYTIDKTTINGLHTANRYAEVKDIIITEPVAGLFEKNKTIYLKADRLDFEDGATVEVTKGNIRIKEIEADRDILKLTIEKASSEASEIKISNIKFYLDGSLADGTYDLDLITEESEEYANNVFGGFYEQSTQKGNHVADSVILIKDFVTISTTPRDKQQTSVIDRNAVSITVTEQYPQENSGYLQNEIIMVPLRAVVQNSYNTDAVVQWDDETKSVVVRLGQRICSMKIGDNVVNVNGVITPMTAAPEIKNGRIFIPVQDLAYILGISENKIQWDSETMTVTLN
;
A
#
# COMPACT_ATOMS: atom_id res chain seq x y z
N MET A 1 -2.93 -15.90 17.20
CA MET A 1 -2.57 -16.58 15.93
C MET A 1 -1.09 -16.35 15.68
N LYS A 2 -0.37 -17.41 15.28
CA LYS A 2 1.09 -17.40 15.11
C LYS A 2 1.49 -16.34 14.07
N LYS A 3 2.28 -15.35 14.49
CA LYS A 3 3.03 -14.48 13.57
C LYS A 3 3.98 -15.39 12.80
N THR A 4 3.71 -15.62 11.52
CA THR A 4 4.68 -16.27 10.64
C THR A 4 5.77 -15.24 10.35
N VAL A 5 6.80 -15.26 11.20
CA VAL A 5 8.05 -14.56 10.95
C VAL A 5 8.76 -15.34 9.85
N ILE A 6 8.90 -14.77 8.65
CA ILE A 6 9.83 -15.30 7.67
C ILE A 6 11.20 -14.80 8.11
N VAL A 7 11.86 -15.58 8.96
CA VAL A 7 13.31 -15.47 9.16
C VAL A 7 13.92 -16.05 7.90
N LEU A 8 14.54 -15.23 7.05
CA LEU A 8 15.38 -15.74 5.98
C LEU A 8 16.62 -16.38 6.63
N SER A 9 16.49 -17.65 6.98
CA SER A 9 17.53 -18.45 7.63
C SER A 9 18.21 -19.28 6.53
N ILE A 10 19.31 -18.80 5.98
CA ILE A 10 20.25 -19.68 5.27
C ILE A 10 21.23 -20.20 6.32
N ALA A 11 20.94 -21.38 6.86
CA ALA A 11 21.85 -22.08 7.74
C ALA A 11 22.90 -22.82 6.89
N LEU A 12 24.19 -22.55 7.12
CA LEU A 12 25.25 -23.49 6.78
C LEU A 12 25.96 -23.91 8.07
N LEU A 13 25.82 -25.20 8.36
CA LEU A 13 26.54 -25.94 9.39
C LEU A 13 28.05 -25.78 9.16
N THR A 14 28.78 -25.38 10.21
CA THR A 14 30.23 -25.37 10.19
C THR A 14 30.77 -26.79 10.29
N GLY A 15 31.69 -27.13 9.37
CA GLY A 15 32.43 -28.37 9.44
C GLY A 15 33.43 -28.48 8.30
N VAL A 16 34.66 -28.01 8.56
CA VAL A 16 35.97 -28.58 8.16
C VAL A 16 36.97 -27.44 7.88
N MET A 17 38.15 -27.62 8.49
CA MET A 17 39.32 -26.73 8.48
C MET A 17 39.79 -26.33 7.07
N GLY A 18 40.06 -25.05 6.88
CA GLY A 18 40.77 -24.49 5.72
C GLY A 18 40.07 -23.24 5.19
N ASN A 19 40.68 -22.07 5.38
CA ASN A 19 40.37 -20.78 4.79
C ASN A 19 38.93 -20.56 4.29
N THR A 20 38.11 -19.91 5.11
CA THR A 20 37.11 -18.87 4.75
C THR A 20 36.10 -18.74 5.88
N ALA A 21 35.97 -17.56 6.46
CA ALA A 21 34.95 -17.26 7.47
C ALA A 21 34.02 -16.18 6.89
N TYR A 22 32.90 -16.63 6.33
CA TYR A 22 31.87 -15.79 5.72
C TYR A 22 30.89 -15.32 6.82
N ALA A 23 30.82 -14.02 7.07
CA ALA A 23 29.81 -13.42 7.95
C ALA A 23 28.61 -12.96 7.10
N HIS A 24 27.52 -13.72 7.11
CA HIS A 24 26.21 -13.27 6.63
C HIS A 24 25.56 -12.41 7.73
N THR A 25 25.37 -11.12 7.48
CA THR A 25 24.54 -10.25 8.33
C THR A 25 23.07 -10.42 7.96
N ASN A 26 22.22 -10.70 8.96
CA ASN A 26 20.78 -10.82 8.78
C ASN A 26 20.15 -9.43 8.67
N TYR A 27 19.66 -9.03 7.49
CA TYR A 27 18.83 -7.83 7.34
C TYR A 27 17.37 -8.21 7.63
N THR A 28 16.70 -7.46 8.51
CA THR A 28 15.26 -7.63 8.77
C THR A 28 14.55 -6.38 8.25
N ILE A 29 13.70 -6.55 7.24
CA ILE A 29 12.89 -5.45 6.68
C ILE A 29 11.42 -5.87 6.80
N ASP A 30 10.65 -5.09 7.55
CA ASP A 30 9.23 -5.37 7.82
C ASP A 30 8.37 -5.00 6.60
N LYS A 31 7.54 -5.96 6.16
CA LYS A 31 6.66 -5.79 5.00
C LYS A 31 5.40 -5.04 5.38
N THR A 32 5.13 -3.92 4.72
CA THR A 32 3.78 -3.32 4.68
C THR A 32 3.22 -3.27 3.26
N THR A 33 2.43 -4.31 2.97
CA THR A 33 1.31 -4.51 2.00
C THR A 33 1.18 -3.68 0.72
N ILE A 34 0.89 -4.43 -0.36
CA ILE A 34 0.15 -4.14 -1.61
C ILE A 34 -0.66 -2.83 -1.62
N ASN A 35 -0.43 -2.02 -2.66
CA ASN A 35 -1.14 -0.78 -2.97
C ASN A 35 -1.87 -0.91 -4.30
N GLY A 36 -3.12 -0.44 -4.41
CA GLY A 36 -3.88 -0.51 -5.66
C GLY A 36 -3.89 0.84 -6.35
N LEU A 37 -3.58 0.86 -7.64
CA LEU A 37 -3.57 2.02 -8.52
C LEU A 37 -4.48 1.74 -9.73
N HIS A 38 -5.30 2.70 -10.11
CA HIS A 38 -6.17 2.60 -11.28
C HIS A 38 -5.72 3.66 -12.28
N THR A 39 -5.49 3.30 -13.54
CA THR A 39 -4.86 4.23 -14.51
C THR A 39 -5.68 5.50 -14.78
N ALA A 40 -6.99 5.51 -14.49
CA ALA A 40 -7.81 6.72 -14.55
C ALA A 40 -7.54 7.73 -13.41
N ASN A 41 -7.00 7.28 -12.27
CA ASN A 41 -6.56 8.14 -11.17
C ASN A 41 -5.03 8.18 -11.17
N ARG A 42 -4.45 9.32 -11.53
CA ARG A 42 -2.99 9.49 -11.66
C ARG A 42 -2.24 9.45 -10.33
N TYR A 43 -2.95 9.49 -9.21
CA TYR A 43 -2.37 9.56 -7.88
C TYR A 43 -3.14 8.62 -6.95
N ALA A 44 -2.53 7.52 -6.54
CA ALA A 44 -2.93 6.80 -5.32
C ALA A 44 -1.72 6.73 -4.39
N GLU A 45 -1.96 7.01 -3.11
CA GLU A 45 -0.93 6.96 -2.09
C GLU A 45 -0.55 5.51 -1.80
N VAL A 46 0.75 5.26 -1.81
CA VAL A 46 1.37 3.97 -1.55
C VAL A 46 1.72 3.91 -0.06
N LYS A 47 1.51 2.75 0.58
CA LYS A 47 1.82 2.53 1.99
C LYS A 47 3.30 2.79 2.30
N ASP A 48 3.51 3.19 3.54
CA ASP A 48 4.83 3.50 4.08
C ASP A 48 5.77 2.28 4.04
N ILE A 49 7.04 2.55 3.76
CA ILE A 49 8.13 1.57 3.84
C ILE A 49 8.86 1.76 5.16
N ILE A 50 9.07 0.68 5.91
CA ILE A 50 9.86 0.69 7.14
C ILE A 50 11.17 -0.05 6.91
N ILE A 51 12.30 0.63 7.10
CA ILE A 51 13.64 0.06 7.03
C ILE A 51 14.24 0.06 8.44
N THR A 52 14.61 -1.12 8.92
CA THR A 52 15.25 -1.28 10.23
C THR A 52 16.73 -1.51 10.07
N GLU A 53 17.52 -0.73 10.81
CA GLU A 53 18.93 -0.97 11.06
C GLU A 53 19.05 -1.77 12.37
N PRO A 54 19.24 -3.11 12.31
CA PRO A 54 19.18 -3.96 13.50
C PRO A 54 20.39 -3.78 14.44
N VAL A 55 21.49 -3.24 13.92
CA VAL A 55 22.75 -3.05 14.65
C VAL A 55 23.29 -1.67 14.32
N ALA A 56 23.71 -0.93 15.34
CA ALA A 56 24.30 0.40 15.20
C ALA A 56 25.43 0.43 14.17
N GLY A 57 25.43 1.45 13.31
CA GLY A 57 26.49 1.69 12.34
C GLY A 57 26.55 0.70 11.18
N LEU A 58 25.54 -0.16 11.01
CA LEU A 58 25.39 -1.02 9.84
C LEU A 58 25.15 -0.19 8.58
N PHE A 59 24.44 0.93 8.70
CA PHE A 59 24.24 1.89 7.63
C PHE A 59 25.29 3.01 7.75
N GLU A 60 26.38 2.84 7.01
CA GLU A 60 27.54 3.73 7.09
C GLU A 60 27.25 5.14 6.54
N LYS A 61 27.99 6.12 7.05
CA LYS A 61 27.91 7.52 6.59
C LYS A 61 28.27 7.63 5.11
N ASN A 62 27.56 8.51 4.39
CA ASN A 62 27.73 8.79 2.95
C ASN A 62 27.45 7.59 2.04
N LYS A 63 26.84 6.53 2.57
CA LYS A 63 26.28 5.44 1.77
C LYS A 63 24.83 5.73 1.41
N THR A 64 24.32 5.03 0.40
CA THR A 64 22.98 5.20 -0.14
C THR A 64 22.25 3.86 -0.16
N ILE A 65 20.99 3.86 0.25
CA ILE A 65 20.06 2.75 0.04
C ILE A 65 19.31 3.02 -1.26
N TYR A 66 19.27 2.02 -2.15
CA TYR A 66 18.61 2.10 -3.44
C TYR A 66 17.41 1.16 -3.46
N LEU A 67 16.22 1.72 -3.61
CA LEU A 67 14.98 0.97 -3.78
C LEU A 67 14.52 1.11 -5.23
N LYS A 68 14.21 -0.01 -5.88
CA LYS A 68 13.81 -0.03 -7.29
C LYS A 68 12.38 -0.50 -7.43
N ALA A 69 11.54 0.25 -8.13
CA ALA A 69 10.19 -0.18 -8.46
C ALA A 69 10.17 -0.92 -9.80
N ASP A 70 9.48 -2.06 -9.86
CA ASP A 70 9.33 -2.82 -11.10
C ASP A 70 8.48 -2.03 -12.10
N ARG A 71 9.06 -1.63 -13.24
CA ARG A 71 8.39 -0.97 -14.38
C ARG A 71 7.55 0.26 -14.01
N LEU A 72 7.87 0.91 -12.89
CA LEU A 72 7.17 2.07 -12.35
C LEU A 72 8.18 3.16 -12.02
N ASP A 73 7.87 4.40 -12.40
CA ASP A 73 8.71 5.55 -12.09
C ASP A 73 8.17 6.28 -10.85
N PHE A 74 9.01 6.53 -9.86
CA PHE A 74 8.70 7.35 -8.70
C PHE A 74 8.47 8.81 -9.12
N GLU A 75 7.52 9.47 -8.45
CA GLU A 75 7.41 10.92 -8.48
C GLU A 75 8.10 11.55 -7.26
N ASP A 76 8.46 12.82 -7.39
CA ASP A 76 8.99 13.63 -6.29
C ASP A 76 7.97 13.76 -5.13
N GLY A 77 8.49 13.92 -3.91
CA GLY A 77 7.69 14.23 -2.73
C GLY A 77 7.62 13.13 -1.68
N ALA A 78 8.28 11.99 -1.88
CA ALA A 78 8.50 11.02 -0.81
C ALA A 78 9.20 11.69 0.38
N THR A 79 8.80 11.30 1.59
CA THR A 79 9.33 11.87 2.84
C THR A 79 9.96 10.80 3.71
N VAL A 80 10.89 11.19 4.57
CA VAL A 80 11.59 10.28 5.49
C VAL A 80 11.48 10.76 6.93
N GLU A 81 11.18 9.82 7.83
CA GLU A 81 11.11 10.01 9.28
C GLU A 81 11.97 8.94 9.97
N VAL A 82 12.79 9.34 10.95
CA VAL A 82 13.51 8.38 11.80
C VAL A 82 12.64 8.09 13.01
N THR A 83 12.02 6.91 13.04
CA THR A 83 11.05 6.52 14.08
C THR A 83 11.72 5.94 15.32
N LYS A 84 12.94 5.40 15.18
CA LYS A 84 13.77 4.90 16.30
C LYS A 84 15.26 5.14 16.07
N GLY A 85 15.99 5.24 17.18
CA GLY A 85 17.43 5.44 17.21
C GLY A 85 17.84 6.82 16.73
N ASN A 86 19.07 6.93 16.19
CA ASN A 86 19.69 8.23 15.92
C ASN A 86 20.43 8.33 14.58
N ILE A 87 20.15 7.44 13.63
CA ILE A 87 20.58 7.60 12.24
C ILE A 87 20.11 8.95 11.69
N ARG A 88 20.89 9.57 10.80
CA ARG A 88 20.46 10.78 10.08
C ARG A 88 20.49 10.56 8.59
N ILE A 89 19.37 10.92 7.96
CA ILE A 89 19.18 10.83 6.53
C ILE A 89 19.41 12.22 5.95
N LYS A 90 20.26 12.30 4.93
CA LYS A 90 20.60 13.56 4.26
C LYS A 90 19.45 14.00 3.37
N GLU A 91 19.03 13.10 2.50
CA GLU A 91 18.02 13.35 1.48
C GLU A 91 17.39 12.03 1.02
N ILE A 92 16.19 12.18 0.46
CA ILE A 92 15.49 11.15 -0.30
C ILE A 92 15.21 11.73 -1.69
N GLU A 93 15.62 11.03 -2.73
CA GLU A 93 15.53 11.51 -4.12
C GLU A 93 14.90 10.43 -5.01
N ALA A 94 13.93 10.83 -5.82
CA ALA A 94 13.37 10.00 -6.88
C ALA A 94 14.17 10.22 -8.18
N ASP A 95 14.55 9.12 -8.83
CA ASP A 95 15.20 9.10 -10.13
C ASP A 95 14.61 7.96 -10.95
N ARG A 96 13.55 8.27 -11.70
CA ARG A 96 12.78 7.29 -12.50
C ARG A 96 12.32 6.13 -11.61
N ASP A 97 12.71 4.90 -11.91
CA ASP A 97 12.36 3.69 -11.17
C ASP A 97 13.13 3.52 -9.86
N ILE A 98 14.02 4.45 -9.50
CA ILE A 98 14.87 4.35 -8.30
C ILE A 98 14.50 5.43 -7.28
N LEU A 99 14.34 5.02 -6.02
CA LEU A 99 14.28 5.89 -4.84
C LEU A 99 15.58 5.76 -4.05
N LYS A 100 16.32 6.86 -3.94
CA LYS A 100 17.65 6.94 -3.31
C LYS A 100 17.53 7.54 -1.92
N LEU A 101 18.08 6.86 -0.92
CA LEU A 101 18.10 7.33 0.46
C LEU A 101 19.55 7.46 0.96
N THR A 102 20.05 8.70 1.05
CA THR A 102 21.46 8.96 1.40
C THR A 102 21.64 9.15 2.90
N ILE A 103 22.58 8.41 3.50
CA ILE A 103 22.87 8.48 4.93
C ILE A 103 23.82 9.65 5.23
N GLU A 104 23.36 10.64 5.99
CA GLU A 104 24.17 11.78 6.44
C GLU A 104 25.12 11.37 7.58
N LYS A 105 24.59 10.57 8.52
CA LYS A 105 25.30 10.15 9.73
C LYS A 105 24.87 8.74 10.13
N ALA A 106 25.86 7.85 10.23
CA ALA A 106 25.68 6.53 10.80
C ALA A 106 25.14 6.60 12.23
N SER A 107 24.32 5.62 12.60
CA SER A 107 23.76 5.51 13.95
C SER A 107 24.80 5.03 14.96
N SER A 108 24.54 5.33 16.24
CA SER A 108 25.28 4.74 17.38
C SER A 108 24.42 3.75 18.18
N GLU A 109 23.21 3.47 17.71
CA GLU A 109 22.25 2.52 18.28
C GLU A 109 21.38 1.96 17.15
N ALA A 110 20.67 0.85 17.38
CA ALA A 110 19.74 0.33 16.39
C ALA A 110 18.69 1.38 16.02
N SER A 111 18.38 1.50 14.73
CA SER A 111 17.58 2.58 14.18
C SER A 111 16.47 2.07 13.28
N GLU A 112 15.42 2.88 13.10
CA GLU A 112 14.29 2.58 12.23
C GLU A 112 13.95 3.83 11.43
N ILE A 113 13.80 3.65 10.12
CA ILE A 113 13.50 4.69 9.14
C ILE A 113 12.16 4.36 8.51
N LYS A 114 11.30 5.36 8.41
CA LYS A 114 10.01 5.31 7.75
C LYS A 114 10.05 6.20 6.53
N ILE A 115 9.66 5.65 5.37
CA ILE A 115 9.46 6.41 4.13
C ILE A 115 7.96 6.48 3.85
N SER A 116 7.46 7.67 3.57
CA SER A 116 6.04 7.98 3.38
C SER A 116 5.81 8.83 2.13
N ASN A 117 4.54 9.06 1.79
CA ASN A 117 4.13 9.92 0.67
C ASN A 117 4.73 9.48 -0.68
N ILE A 118 4.88 8.18 -0.86
CA ILE A 118 5.40 7.58 -2.09
C ILE A 118 4.33 7.66 -3.17
N LYS A 119 4.73 8.17 -4.35
CA LYS A 119 3.88 8.35 -5.52
C LYS A 119 4.59 7.78 -6.74
N PHE A 120 3.80 7.29 -7.68
CA PHE A 120 4.29 6.75 -8.95
C PHE A 120 3.64 7.48 -10.12
N TYR A 121 4.44 7.71 -11.14
CA TYR A 121 3.95 8.09 -12.45
C TYR A 121 3.36 6.85 -13.12
N LEU A 122 2.05 6.88 -13.38
CA LEU A 122 1.38 5.81 -14.09
C LEU A 122 1.35 6.09 -15.59
N ASP A 123 2.13 5.34 -16.36
CA ASP A 123 1.98 5.29 -17.82
C ASP A 123 0.69 4.54 -18.19
N GLY A 124 -0.10 5.10 -19.11
CA GLY A 124 -1.30 4.46 -19.65
C GLY A 124 -1.02 3.18 -20.44
N SER A 125 0.25 2.85 -20.71
CA SER A 125 0.69 1.58 -21.31
C SER A 125 0.91 0.44 -20.30
N LEU A 126 0.84 0.71 -18.99
CA LEU A 126 1.03 -0.30 -17.95
C LEU A 126 -0.09 -1.36 -18.01
N ALA A 127 0.31 -2.62 -17.93
CA ALA A 127 -0.62 -3.74 -17.94
C ALA A 127 -1.25 -3.95 -16.56
N ASP A 128 -2.42 -4.59 -16.54
CA ASP A 128 -3.02 -5.06 -15.28
C ASP A 128 -2.07 -6.07 -14.65
N GLY A 129 -1.72 -5.87 -13.38
CA GLY A 129 -0.75 -6.73 -12.72
C GLY A 129 -0.22 -6.16 -11.41
N THR A 130 0.63 -6.95 -10.78
CA THR A 130 1.38 -6.56 -9.59
C THR A 130 2.81 -6.19 -9.96
N TYR A 131 3.37 -5.24 -9.23
CA TYR A 131 4.68 -4.65 -9.45
C TYR A 131 5.41 -4.66 -8.11
N ASP A 132 6.60 -5.22 -8.09
CA ASP A 132 7.41 -5.41 -6.89
C ASP A 132 8.22 -4.16 -6.55
N LEU A 133 8.65 -4.08 -5.30
CA LEU A 133 9.71 -3.19 -4.87
C LEU A 133 10.94 -4.04 -4.55
N ASP A 134 12.06 -3.70 -5.16
CA ASP A 134 13.34 -4.36 -5.01
C ASP A 134 14.28 -3.51 -4.16
N LEU A 135 15.16 -4.19 -3.42
CA LEU A 135 16.34 -3.61 -2.82
C LEU A 135 17.53 -3.93 -3.71
N ILE A 136 18.25 -2.92 -4.17
CA ILE A 136 19.49 -3.13 -4.91
C ILE A 136 20.59 -3.59 -3.94
N THR A 137 21.18 -4.73 -4.23
CA THR A 137 22.21 -5.36 -3.36
C THR A 137 23.60 -5.30 -3.95
N GLU A 138 23.73 -5.07 -5.25
CA GLU A 138 25.03 -4.90 -5.90
C GLU A 138 25.46 -3.42 -5.90
N GLU A 139 26.77 -3.18 -5.79
CA GLU A 139 27.34 -1.87 -6.08
C GLU A 139 27.90 -1.84 -7.50
N SER A 140 27.64 -0.73 -8.18
CA SER A 140 28.00 -0.50 -9.57
C SER A 140 28.25 0.99 -9.81
N GLU A 141 28.61 1.38 -11.03
CA GLU A 141 28.67 2.80 -11.40
C GLU A 141 27.31 3.50 -11.27
N GLU A 142 26.21 2.78 -11.51
CA GLU A 142 24.83 3.28 -11.36
C GLU A 142 24.42 3.36 -9.88
N TYR A 143 24.85 2.41 -9.07
CA TYR A 143 24.51 2.27 -7.65
C TYR A 143 25.74 2.43 -6.76
N ALA A 144 26.45 3.54 -6.93
CA ALA A 144 27.67 3.83 -6.20
C ALA A 144 27.41 4.09 -4.71
N ASN A 145 28.34 3.70 -3.85
CA ASN A 145 28.22 3.81 -2.40
C ASN A 145 26.97 3.11 -1.84
N ASN A 146 26.58 1.97 -2.40
CA ASN A 146 25.45 1.21 -1.92
C ASN A 146 25.73 0.66 -0.51
N VAL A 147 24.81 0.88 0.42
CA VAL A 147 24.85 0.32 1.78
C VAL A 147 24.98 -1.21 1.76
N PHE A 148 24.38 -1.87 0.77
CA PHE A 148 24.35 -3.34 0.66
C PHE A 148 25.43 -3.88 -0.29
N GLY A 149 26.16 -3.01 -0.96
CA GLY A 149 27.08 -3.33 -2.06
C GLY A 149 28.48 -3.80 -1.64
N GLY A 150 28.60 -4.48 -0.50
CA GLY A 150 29.86 -4.72 0.23
C GLY A 150 31.01 -5.47 -0.49
N PHE A 151 30.96 -5.69 -1.81
CA PHE A 151 31.96 -6.44 -2.57
C PHE A 151 32.24 -5.90 -3.99
N TYR A 152 32.13 -4.59 -4.25
CA TYR A 152 32.55 -4.01 -5.54
C TYR A 152 34.07 -3.80 -5.61
N GLU A 153 34.74 -4.54 -6.49
CA GLU A 153 36.17 -4.37 -6.74
C GLU A 153 36.39 -3.27 -7.80
N GLN A 154 36.78 -2.08 -7.37
CA GLN A 154 36.94 -0.91 -8.26
C GLN A 154 37.96 -1.11 -9.39
N SER A 155 38.97 -1.96 -9.19
CA SER A 155 40.02 -2.22 -10.18
C SER A 155 39.53 -3.08 -11.35
N THR A 156 38.50 -3.92 -11.12
CA THR A 156 37.96 -4.85 -12.10
C THR A 156 36.54 -4.51 -12.54
N GLN A 157 35.89 -3.52 -11.90
CA GLN A 157 34.49 -3.13 -12.11
C GLN A 157 33.54 -4.34 -11.96
N LYS A 158 33.84 -5.26 -11.04
CA LYS A 158 33.05 -6.47 -10.82
C LYS A 158 32.50 -6.53 -9.40
N GLY A 159 31.19 -6.77 -9.29
CA GLY A 159 30.53 -7.19 -8.06
C GLY A 159 30.58 -8.71 -7.87
N ASN A 160 30.16 -9.16 -6.69
CA ASN A 160 30.08 -10.58 -6.36
C ASN A 160 28.71 -11.09 -6.82
N HIS A 161 28.67 -11.83 -7.93
CA HIS A 161 27.52 -12.31 -8.72
C HIS A 161 26.44 -13.13 -7.95
N VAL A 162 25.93 -12.66 -6.81
CA VAL A 162 24.93 -13.37 -5.99
C VAL A 162 23.51 -12.99 -6.44
N ALA A 163 23.20 -11.69 -6.54
CA ALA A 163 22.03 -11.11 -7.22
C ALA A 163 22.15 -9.57 -7.29
N ASP A 164 21.82 -8.97 -8.43
CA ASP A 164 21.86 -7.52 -8.66
C ASP A 164 20.86 -6.77 -7.76
N SER A 165 19.69 -7.39 -7.54
CA SER A 165 18.65 -6.94 -6.61
C SER A 165 17.97 -8.12 -5.90
N VAL A 166 17.26 -7.83 -4.80
CA VAL A 166 16.37 -8.77 -4.13
C VAL A 166 14.99 -8.14 -3.94
N ILE A 167 13.93 -8.93 -4.10
CA ILE A 167 12.56 -8.45 -3.86
C ILE A 167 12.42 -8.06 -2.39
N LEU A 168 12.24 -6.77 -2.14
CA LEU A 168 12.01 -6.20 -0.82
C LEU A 168 10.55 -6.36 -0.39
N ILE A 169 9.64 -5.90 -1.24
CA ILE A 169 8.20 -6.00 -1.06
C ILE A 169 7.59 -6.57 -2.34
N LYS A 170 7.14 -7.82 -2.24
CA LYS A 170 6.36 -8.47 -3.30
C LYS A 170 4.99 -7.79 -3.42
N ASP A 171 4.56 -7.61 -4.67
CA ASP A 171 3.28 -7.00 -5.05
C ASP A 171 3.10 -5.62 -4.40
N PHE A 172 4.18 -4.82 -4.35
CA PHE A 172 4.19 -3.50 -3.71
C PHE A 172 3.10 -2.58 -4.26
N VAL A 173 2.87 -2.65 -5.57
CA VAL A 173 1.81 -1.95 -6.29
C VAL A 173 1.01 -2.95 -7.14
N THR A 174 -0.28 -2.74 -7.28
CA THR A 174 -1.21 -3.46 -8.16
C THR A 174 -1.89 -2.45 -9.05
N ILE A 175 -1.78 -2.60 -10.36
CA ILE A 175 -2.44 -1.73 -11.34
C ILE A 175 -3.59 -2.48 -11.97
N SER A 176 -4.72 -1.80 -12.13
CA SER A 176 -5.85 -2.25 -12.95
C SER A 176 -6.21 -1.16 -13.95
N THR A 177 -6.14 -1.48 -15.24
CA THR A 177 -6.63 -0.68 -16.36
C THR A 177 -8.09 -0.94 -16.66
N THR A 178 -8.67 -2.02 -16.13
CA THR A 178 -10.10 -2.28 -16.30
C THR A 178 -10.90 -1.20 -15.57
N PRO A 179 -11.66 -0.36 -16.30
CA PRO A 179 -12.51 0.66 -15.70
C PRO A 179 -13.44 0.04 -14.66
N ARG A 180 -13.63 0.72 -13.53
CA ARG A 180 -14.50 0.28 -12.42
C ARG A 180 -15.90 -0.16 -12.89
N ASP A 181 -16.44 0.49 -13.93
CA ASP A 181 -17.74 0.23 -14.56
C ASP A 181 -17.74 -0.95 -15.55
N LYS A 182 -16.57 -1.39 -16.03
CA LYS A 182 -16.39 -2.52 -16.96
C LYS A 182 -15.81 -3.78 -16.32
N GLN A 183 -15.32 -3.70 -15.08
CA GLN A 183 -15.09 -4.90 -14.29
C GLN A 183 -16.44 -5.60 -14.13
N GLN A 184 -16.61 -6.72 -14.81
CA GLN A 184 -17.87 -7.45 -14.87
C GLN A 184 -18.22 -7.95 -13.47
N THR A 185 -18.95 -7.12 -12.70
CA THR A 185 -19.60 -7.58 -11.49
C THR A 185 -20.73 -8.46 -11.93
N SER A 186 -20.81 -9.68 -11.41
CA SER A 186 -22.04 -10.47 -11.55
C SER A 186 -23.17 -9.60 -11.01
N VAL A 187 -24.08 -9.17 -11.89
CA VAL A 187 -25.26 -8.39 -11.52
C VAL A 187 -26.06 -9.28 -10.58
N ILE A 188 -26.14 -8.90 -9.31
CA ILE A 188 -27.01 -9.54 -8.33
C ILE A 188 -28.26 -8.66 -8.29
N ASP A 189 -29.40 -9.17 -8.76
CA ASP A 189 -30.70 -8.48 -8.64
C ASP A 189 -31.00 -8.23 -7.16
N ARG A 190 -31.26 -6.97 -6.80
CA ARG A 190 -31.36 -6.50 -5.40
C ARG A 190 -32.51 -5.52 -5.22
N ASN A 191 -33.00 -5.42 -3.98
CA ASN A 191 -33.94 -4.37 -3.60
C ASN A 191 -33.23 -3.02 -3.60
N ALA A 192 -33.89 -2.00 -4.14
CA ALA A 192 -33.37 -0.64 -4.14
C ALA A 192 -33.19 -0.15 -2.70
N VAL A 193 -32.08 0.54 -2.44
CA VAL A 193 -31.84 1.22 -1.16
C VAL A 193 -31.71 2.70 -1.35
N SER A 194 -32.55 3.43 -0.63
CA SER A 194 -32.52 4.88 -0.59
C SER A 194 -31.96 5.37 0.74
N ILE A 195 -31.03 6.32 0.65
CA ILE A 195 -30.40 6.99 1.79
C ILE A 195 -30.61 8.48 1.63
N THR A 196 -31.24 9.10 2.63
CA THR A 196 -31.33 10.55 2.72
C THR A 196 -29.96 11.12 3.06
N VAL A 197 -29.60 12.24 2.43
CA VAL A 197 -28.34 12.97 2.62
C VAL A 197 -28.66 14.29 3.30
N THR A 198 -27.91 14.63 4.33
CA THR A 198 -28.15 15.86 5.11
C THR A 198 -26.93 16.78 5.05
N GLU A 199 -27.19 18.10 4.96
CA GLU A 199 -26.14 19.12 4.99
C GLU A 199 -25.55 19.32 6.40
N GLN A 200 -26.35 19.02 7.43
CA GLN A 200 -25.94 19.01 8.83
C GLN A 200 -25.91 17.58 9.34
N TYR A 201 -24.87 17.26 10.14
CA TYR A 201 -24.61 16.02 10.88
C TYR A 201 -25.55 14.83 10.59
N PRO A 202 -25.04 13.70 10.06
CA PRO A 202 -25.89 12.58 9.72
C PRO A 202 -26.67 12.05 10.94
N GLN A 203 -28.00 11.94 10.80
CA GLN A 203 -28.88 11.20 11.68
C GLN A 203 -28.63 9.69 11.51
N GLU A 204 -29.19 8.85 12.38
CA GLU A 204 -28.79 7.44 12.55
C GLU A 204 -28.44 6.73 11.24
N ASN A 205 -29.23 6.82 10.17
CA ASN A 205 -28.94 6.15 8.90
C ASN A 205 -28.79 7.09 7.69
N SER A 206 -28.59 8.40 7.90
CA SER A 206 -28.44 9.36 6.79
C SER A 206 -26.98 9.50 6.35
N GLY A 207 -26.79 9.82 5.07
CA GLY A 207 -25.51 10.27 4.54
C GLY A 207 -25.31 11.78 4.73
N TYR A 208 -24.16 12.29 4.30
CA TYR A 208 -23.87 13.72 4.22
C TYR A 208 -23.02 14.03 2.99
N LEU A 209 -22.98 15.30 2.60
CA LEU A 209 -22.11 15.79 1.55
C LEU A 209 -20.79 16.29 2.15
N GLN A 210 -19.67 15.87 1.59
CA GLN A 210 -18.33 16.32 1.98
C GLN A 210 -17.51 16.57 0.71
N ASN A 211 -17.14 17.82 0.44
CA ASN A 211 -16.38 18.19 -0.76
C ASN A 211 -17.01 17.62 -2.05
N GLU A 212 -18.32 17.79 -2.24
CA GLU A 212 -19.09 17.25 -3.37
C GLU A 212 -19.22 15.71 -3.41
N ILE A 213 -18.67 15.00 -2.43
CA ILE A 213 -18.78 13.54 -2.29
C ILE A 213 -19.92 13.20 -1.34
N ILE A 214 -20.84 12.34 -1.79
CA ILE A 214 -21.90 11.79 -0.94
C ILE A 214 -21.30 10.66 -0.10
N MET A 215 -21.17 10.90 1.19
CA MET A 215 -20.70 9.94 2.19
C MET A 215 -21.90 9.23 2.82
N VAL A 216 -21.93 7.90 2.74
CA VAL A 216 -23.05 7.08 3.24
C VAL A 216 -22.62 6.13 4.35
N PRO A 217 -23.50 5.83 5.33
CA PRO A 217 -23.19 4.91 6.42
C PRO A 217 -23.09 3.47 5.93
N LEU A 218 -21.87 2.92 5.90
CA LEU A 218 -21.55 1.61 5.34
C LEU A 218 -22.47 0.51 5.87
N ARG A 219 -22.57 0.39 7.21
CA ARG A 219 -23.38 -0.68 7.83
C ARG A 219 -24.85 -0.51 7.52
N ALA A 220 -25.39 0.71 7.56
CA ALA A 220 -26.82 0.92 7.31
C ALA A 220 -27.17 0.57 5.86
N VAL A 221 -26.36 0.96 4.88
CA VAL A 221 -26.59 0.58 3.48
C VAL A 221 -26.45 -0.93 3.30
N VAL A 222 -25.37 -1.53 3.79
CA VAL A 222 -25.15 -2.99 3.63
C VAL A 222 -26.27 -3.79 4.34
N GLN A 223 -26.73 -3.36 5.50
CA GLN A 223 -27.70 -4.10 6.29
C GLN A 223 -29.16 -3.80 5.91
N ASN A 224 -29.44 -2.62 5.35
CA ASN A 224 -30.76 -2.28 4.78
C ASN A 224 -30.93 -2.75 3.32
N SER A 225 -29.83 -2.97 2.58
CA SER A 225 -29.87 -3.40 1.18
C SER A 225 -30.07 -4.88 0.97
N TYR A 226 -29.83 -5.70 2.01
CA TYR A 226 -29.74 -7.14 1.85
C TYR A 226 -30.50 -7.92 2.92
N ASN A 227 -31.21 -8.95 2.45
CA ASN A 227 -31.50 -10.14 3.26
C ASN A 227 -30.18 -10.71 3.85
N THR A 228 -30.32 -11.54 4.88
CA THR A 228 -29.36 -12.10 5.86
C THR A 228 -27.89 -12.44 5.48
N ASP A 229 -27.47 -12.32 4.23
CA ASP A 229 -26.19 -12.88 3.73
C ASP A 229 -25.04 -11.86 3.69
N ALA A 230 -25.33 -10.59 3.92
CA ALA A 230 -24.33 -9.53 4.01
C ALA A 230 -23.77 -9.44 5.44
N VAL A 231 -22.46 -9.62 5.60
CA VAL A 231 -21.78 -9.54 6.92
C VAL A 231 -20.78 -8.40 6.91
N VAL A 232 -20.94 -7.46 7.85
CA VAL A 232 -19.99 -6.37 8.11
C VAL A 232 -19.26 -6.63 9.42
N GLN A 233 -17.96 -6.93 9.34
CA GLN A 233 -17.07 -7.18 10.47
C GLN A 233 -16.14 -5.99 10.67
N TRP A 234 -16.03 -5.53 11.91
CA TRP A 234 -15.14 -4.44 12.31
C TRP A 234 -14.01 -5.02 13.18
N ASP A 235 -12.79 -4.58 12.91
CA ASP A 235 -11.61 -4.79 13.76
C ASP A 235 -11.18 -3.44 14.34
N ASP A 236 -11.28 -3.31 15.66
CA ASP A 236 -10.96 -2.07 16.34
C ASP A 236 -9.45 -1.83 16.51
N GLU A 237 -8.64 -2.89 16.55
CA GLU A 237 -7.18 -2.79 16.71
C GLU A 237 -6.55 -2.27 15.41
N THR A 238 -6.94 -2.84 14.28
CA THR A 238 -6.38 -2.46 12.98
C THR A 238 -7.15 -1.34 12.28
N LYS A 239 -8.28 -0.91 12.87
CA LYS A 239 -9.26 0.01 12.27
C LYS A 239 -9.70 -0.44 10.87
N SER A 240 -9.96 -1.74 10.71
CA SER A 240 -10.31 -2.36 9.42
C SER A 240 -11.74 -2.86 9.40
N VAL A 241 -12.40 -2.76 8.25
CA VAL A 241 -13.73 -3.32 8.02
C VAL A 241 -13.69 -4.35 6.90
N VAL A 242 -14.36 -5.47 7.11
CA VAL A 242 -14.57 -6.52 6.12
C VAL A 242 -16.05 -6.64 5.82
N VAL A 243 -16.42 -6.53 4.54
CA VAL A 243 -17.76 -6.74 4.03
C VAL A 243 -17.77 -8.04 3.23
N ARG A 244 -18.58 -9.01 3.65
CA ARG A 244 -18.83 -10.25 2.91
C ARG A 244 -20.23 -10.22 2.35
N LEU A 245 -20.38 -10.49 1.06
CA LEU A 245 -21.66 -10.50 0.37
C LEU A 245 -21.64 -11.57 -0.73
N GLY A 246 -22.28 -12.70 -0.47
CA GLY A 246 -22.20 -13.87 -1.35
C GLY A 246 -20.76 -14.31 -1.56
N GLN A 247 -20.28 -14.25 -2.80
CA GLN A 247 -18.89 -14.57 -3.17
C GLN A 247 -17.94 -13.36 -3.07
N ARG A 248 -18.44 -12.16 -2.78
CA ARG A 248 -17.62 -10.95 -2.67
C ARG A 248 -17.10 -10.80 -1.24
N ILE A 249 -15.78 -10.64 -1.12
CA ILE A 249 -15.11 -10.28 0.13
C ILE A 249 -14.37 -8.98 -0.14
N CYS A 250 -14.79 -7.93 0.56
CA CYS A 250 -14.20 -6.61 0.45
C CYS A 250 -13.59 -6.22 1.80
N SER A 251 -12.38 -5.66 1.80
CA SER A 251 -11.74 -5.18 3.01
C SER A 251 -11.09 -3.81 2.78
N MET A 252 -11.25 -2.92 3.75
CA MET A 252 -10.66 -1.58 3.73
C MET A 252 -10.26 -1.18 5.16
N LYS A 253 -9.40 -0.17 5.27
CA LYS A 253 -8.97 0.42 6.55
C LYS A 253 -9.41 1.88 6.61
N ILE A 254 -9.84 2.34 7.77
CA ILE A 254 -10.21 3.74 7.99
C ILE A 254 -8.99 4.64 7.76
N GLY A 255 -9.17 5.68 6.94
CA GLY A 255 -8.11 6.61 6.54
C GLY A 255 -7.32 6.18 5.30
N ASP A 256 -7.32 4.90 4.91
CA ASP A 256 -6.66 4.44 3.68
C ASP A 256 -7.60 4.70 2.48
N ASN A 257 -7.10 5.30 1.40
CA ASN A 257 -7.90 5.61 0.20
C ASN A 257 -8.00 4.45 -0.81
N VAL A 258 -8.06 3.21 -0.32
CA VAL A 258 -8.12 1.99 -1.14
C VAL A 258 -9.05 0.94 -0.52
N VAL A 259 -9.69 0.14 -1.37
CA VAL A 259 -10.45 -1.06 -0.97
C VAL A 259 -9.88 -2.29 -1.69
N ASN A 260 -9.71 -3.38 -0.96
CA ASN A 260 -9.44 -4.69 -1.54
C ASN A 260 -10.77 -5.39 -1.83
N VAL A 261 -11.04 -5.73 -3.08
CA VAL A 261 -12.21 -6.49 -3.52
C VAL A 261 -11.72 -7.81 -4.11
N ASN A 262 -12.03 -8.93 -3.46
CA ASN A 262 -11.63 -10.28 -3.89
C ASN A 262 -10.12 -10.45 -4.16
N GLY A 263 -9.28 -9.76 -3.40
CA GLY A 263 -7.82 -9.78 -3.56
C GLY A 263 -7.28 -8.63 -4.41
N VAL A 264 -8.12 -7.92 -5.16
CA VAL A 264 -7.71 -6.80 -6.03
C VAL A 264 -7.84 -5.48 -5.28
N ILE A 265 -6.73 -4.75 -5.13
CA ILE A 265 -6.77 -3.43 -4.50
C ILE A 265 -7.17 -2.36 -5.51
N THR A 266 -8.19 -1.59 -5.14
CA THR A 266 -8.83 -0.58 -5.98
C THR A 266 -8.84 0.76 -5.24
N PRO A 267 -8.35 1.86 -5.83
CA PRO A 267 -8.46 3.20 -5.26
C PRO A 267 -9.91 3.59 -5.00
N MET A 268 -10.14 4.35 -3.93
CA MET A 268 -11.43 4.92 -3.57
C MET A 268 -11.53 6.39 -3.97
N THR A 269 -12.75 6.92 -4.08
CA THR A 269 -13.01 8.34 -4.36
C THR A 269 -12.59 9.23 -3.19
N ALA A 270 -12.74 8.72 -1.96
CA ALA A 270 -12.19 9.27 -0.73
C ALA A 270 -12.04 8.18 0.33
N ALA A 271 -11.13 8.38 1.28
CA ALA A 271 -10.91 7.43 2.35
C ALA A 271 -12.16 7.26 3.22
N PRO A 272 -12.47 6.03 3.67
CA PRO A 272 -13.56 5.82 4.61
C PRO A 272 -13.20 6.44 5.96
N GLU A 273 -14.18 7.08 6.60
CA GLU A 273 -13.99 7.77 7.88
C GLU A 273 -14.94 7.27 8.95
N ILE A 274 -14.57 7.48 10.22
CA ILE A 274 -15.46 7.24 11.36
C ILE A 274 -16.05 8.56 11.81
N LYS A 275 -17.38 8.65 11.83
CA LYS A 275 -18.12 9.79 12.36
C LYS A 275 -19.25 9.29 13.24
N ASN A 276 -19.34 9.79 14.48
CA ASN A 276 -20.34 9.37 15.47
C ASN A 276 -20.42 7.84 15.67
N GLY A 277 -19.26 7.18 15.69
CA GLY A 277 -19.17 5.72 15.87
C GLY A 277 -19.64 4.90 14.67
N ARG A 278 -19.85 5.53 13.50
CA ARG A 278 -20.25 4.87 12.25
C ARG A 278 -19.20 5.08 11.19
N ILE A 279 -19.04 4.07 10.34
CA ILE A 279 -18.15 4.12 9.17
C ILE A 279 -18.92 4.74 8.01
N PHE A 280 -18.36 5.81 7.45
CA PHE A 280 -18.83 6.48 6.26
C PHE A 280 -17.87 6.24 5.11
N ILE A 281 -18.44 6.05 3.93
CA ILE A 281 -17.73 5.71 2.71
C ILE A 281 -18.40 6.44 1.53
N PRO A 282 -17.67 6.86 0.49
CA PRO A 282 -18.30 7.43 -0.69
C PRO A 282 -19.29 6.45 -1.31
N VAL A 283 -20.45 6.97 -1.72
CA VAL A 283 -21.56 6.14 -2.24
C VAL A 283 -21.16 5.32 -3.47
N GLN A 284 -20.29 5.88 -4.32
CA GLN A 284 -19.77 5.20 -5.51
C GLN A 284 -18.90 4.00 -5.16
N ASP A 285 -18.01 4.15 -4.17
CA ASP A 285 -17.15 3.06 -3.72
C ASP A 285 -17.97 1.96 -3.04
N LEU A 286 -18.98 2.35 -2.25
CA LEU A 286 -19.89 1.40 -1.63
C LEU A 286 -20.71 0.64 -2.67
N ALA A 287 -21.24 1.30 -3.70
CA ALA A 287 -21.93 0.65 -4.80
C ALA A 287 -21.02 -0.38 -5.49
N TYR A 288 -19.77 -0.01 -5.77
CA TYR A 288 -18.77 -0.93 -6.36
C TYR A 288 -18.46 -2.14 -5.47
N ILE A 289 -18.24 -1.95 -4.17
CA ILE A 289 -18.05 -3.03 -3.18
C ILE A 289 -19.24 -3.98 -3.21
N LEU A 290 -20.44 -3.41 -3.28
CA LEU A 290 -21.68 -4.16 -3.36
C LEU A 290 -21.84 -4.84 -4.73
N GLY A 291 -21.16 -4.40 -5.78
CA GLY A 291 -21.31 -4.94 -7.14
C GLY A 291 -22.43 -4.26 -7.94
N ILE A 292 -22.86 -3.08 -7.48
CA ILE A 292 -23.83 -2.19 -8.12
C ILE A 292 -23.07 -1.29 -9.09
N SER A 293 -23.49 -1.30 -10.35
CA SER A 293 -22.91 -0.46 -11.41
C SER A 293 -23.27 1.02 -11.20
N GLU A 294 -22.41 1.93 -11.65
CA GLU A 294 -22.59 3.38 -11.43
C GLU A 294 -23.92 3.92 -12.00
N ASN A 295 -24.39 3.38 -13.13
CA ASN A 295 -25.67 3.75 -13.74
C ASN A 295 -26.91 3.34 -12.90
N LYS A 296 -26.72 2.60 -11.81
CA LYS A 296 -27.74 2.24 -10.83
C LYS A 296 -27.72 3.14 -9.59
N ILE A 297 -26.79 4.10 -9.52
CA ILE A 297 -26.74 5.13 -8.50
C ILE A 297 -27.55 6.34 -9.01
N GLN A 298 -28.63 6.67 -8.32
CA GLN A 298 -29.50 7.78 -8.67
C GLN A 298 -29.49 8.81 -7.54
N TRP A 299 -29.14 10.05 -7.88
CA TRP A 299 -29.22 11.17 -6.95
C TRP A 299 -30.44 12.03 -7.28
N ASP A 300 -31.30 12.26 -6.29
CA ASP A 300 -32.38 13.22 -6.34
C ASP A 300 -32.02 14.43 -5.47
N SER A 301 -31.76 15.56 -6.12
CA SER A 301 -31.41 16.81 -5.46
C SER A 301 -32.59 17.52 -4.80
N GLU A 302 -33.82 17.25 -5.21
CA GLU A 302 -35.01 17.85 -4.61
C GLU A 302 -35.32 17.21 -3.26
N THR A 303 -35.21 15.87 -3.19
CA THR A 303 -35.47 15.11 -1.96
C THR A 303 -34.19 14.81 -1.17
N MET A 304 -33.03 15.27 -1.64
CA MET A 304 -31.71 15.00 -1.06
C MET A 304 -31.51 13.50 -0.79
N THR A 305 -31.82 12.66 -1.77
CA THR A 305 -31.82 11.19 -1.60
C THR A 305 -30.97 10.52 -2.66
N VAL A 306 -30.07 9.64 -2.22
CA VAL A 306 -29.34 8.74 -3.12
C VAL A 306 -29.99 7.35 -3.09
N THR A 307 -30.25 6.78 -4.26
CA THR A 307 -30.84 5.45 -4.44
C THR A 307 -29.87 4.53 -5.18
N LEU A 308 -29.64 3.34 -4.62
CA LEU A 308 -28.85 2.27 -5.21
C LEU A 308 -29.81 1.17 -5.69
N ASN A 309 -29.90 0.95 -7.01
CA ASN A 309 -30.82 0.02 -7.68
C ASN A 309 -30.14 -1.26 -8.22
#